data_AF-N4UBZ5-F1
#
_entry.id   AF-N4UBZ5-F1
#
_cell.length_a   1.000
_cell.length_b   1.000
_cell.length_c   1.000
_cell.angle_alpha   90.00
_cell.angle_beta   90.00
_cell.angle_gamma   90.00
#
_symmetry.space_group_name_H-M   'P 1'
#
loop_
_entity.id
_entity.type
_entity.pdbx_description
1 polymer ?
#
loop_
_entity_poly.entity_id
_entity_poly.type
_entity_poly.pdbx_seq_one_letter_code
_entity_poly.pdbx_strand_id
1 'polypeptide(L)'
;MTTRKEYVFKAINGIPVAADVYFRNTTIASKLPIGAPQIDQDFTSKIWKDNPPPTSAPPPVGPKGPDLANYRVAWMFDQLGKGTHLKTVVGDGDYDRVDPASLFSKGRFPPTFFIHGAEDELVPARLSQQAYDELKSHGVETELVLVEGGQHGFDEIGQPENALELLEKGFEFLKAHV
;
A
#
# COMPACT_ATOMS: atom_id res chain seq x y z
N MET A 1 24.73 29.99 -21.75
CA MET A 1 24.73 29.66 -20.30
C MET A 1 23.37 30.05 -19.78
N THR A 2 22.50 29.07 -19.54
CA THR A 2 21.11 29.31 -19.12
C THR A 2 20.88 28.56 -17.82
N THR A 3 20.85 29.29 -16.71
CA THR A 3 20.60 28.75 -15.37
C THR A 3 19.10 28.52 -15.18
N ARG A 4 18.66 27.26 -15.13
CA ARG A 4 17.31 26.88 -14.67
C ARG A 4 17.23 27.09 -13.16
N LYS A 5 16.44 28.07 -12.72
CA LYS A 5 15.85 28.09 -11.39
C LYS A 5 14.34 28.22 -11.53
N GLU A 6 13.66 27.55 -10.61
CA GLU A 6 12.22 27.62 -10.30
C GLU A 6 11.30 26.63 -11.05
N TYR A 7 11.30 25.38 -10.55
CA TYR A 7 10.07 24.60 -10.49
C TYR A 7 9.39 24.93 -9.16
N VAL A 8 8.28 25.66 -9.23
CA VAL A 8 7.46 26.08 -8.10
C VAL A 8 6.70 24.87 -7.55
N PHE A 9 7.14 24.33 -6.42
CA PHE A 9 6.39 23.36 -5.62
C PHE A 9 5.24 24.09 -4.90
N LYS A 10 3.99 23.74 -5.21
CA LYS A 10 2.85 24.16 -4.39
C LYS A 10 2.86 23.35 -3.09
N ALA A 11 3.04 24.04 -1.97
CA ALA A 11 2.84 23.48 -0.64
C ALA A 11 1.34 23.42 -0.31
N ILE A 12 0.90 22.35 0.32
CA ILE A 12 -0.33 22.33 1.12
C ILE A 12 0.14 22.30 2.58
N ASN A 13 -0.24 23.30 3.38
CA ASN A 13 0.08 23.39 4.81
C ASN A 13 1.58 23.40 5.20
N GLY A 14 2.48 23.82 4.31
CA GLY A 14 3.89 24.06 4.65
C GLY A 14 4.77 22.82 4.79
N ILE A 15 4.30 21.65 4.35
CA ILE A 15 5.11 20.41 4.31
C ILE A 15 5.66 20.23 2.89
N PRO A 16 7.00 20.06 2.71
CA PRO A 16 7.57 19.72 1.41
C PRO A 16 6.97 18.40 0.90
N VAL A 17 6.50 18.39 -0.35
CA VAL A 17 5.87 17.21 -1.01
C VAL A 17 6.78 15.96 -1.02
N ALA A 18 8.09 16.12 -0.75
CA ALA A 18 9.08 15.05 -0.68
C ALA A 18 9.39 14.54 0.75
N ALA A 19 8.66 14.96 1.79
CA ALA A 19 8.98 14.59 3.18
C ALA A 19 7.75 14.12 3.99
N ASP A 20 6.72 13.59 3.33
CA ASP A 20 5.59 12.94 3.97
C ASP A 20 5.81 11.42 3.93
N VAL A 21 6.65 10.95 4.84
CA VAL A 21 7.14 9.56 4.94
C VAL A 21 5.96 8.59 5.01
N TYR A 22 5.95 7.54 4.17
CA TYR A 22 4.79 6.67 3.89
C TYR A 22 4.10 6.18 5.16
N PHE A 23 4.85 6.05 6.24
CA PHE A 23 4.36 5.53 7.52
C PHE A 23 4.45 6.52 8.70
N ARG A 24 5.02 7.73 8.54
CA ARG A 24 5.13 8.69 9.67
C ARG A 24 3.83 9.48 9.94
N ASN A 25 3.06 9.82 8.90
CA ASN A 25 1.78 10.55 9.04
C ASN A 25 0.55 9.70 8.71
N THR A 26 0.76 8.41 8.49
CA THR A 26 -0.20 7.58 7.77
C THR A 26 -0.94 6.66 8.75
N THR A 27 -1.83 7.27 9.54
CA THR A 27 -2.96 6.53 10.14
C THR A 27 -3.94 6.24 9.02
N ILE A 28 -3.69 5.19 8.21
CA ILE A 28 -4.70 4.72 7.25
C ILE A 28 -5.68 3.88 8.04
N ALA A 29 -6.77 4.52 8.46
CA ALA A 29 -7.96 3.76 8.75
C ALA A 29 -8.51 3.26 7.41
N SER A 30 -8.34 1.96 7.12
CA SER A 30 -9.03 1.34 6.00
C SER A 30 -10.52 1.31 6.35
N LYS A 31 -11.40 1.57 5.39
CA LYS A 31 -12.83 1.36 5.64
C LYS A 31 -13.04 -0.15 5.76
N LEU A 32 -13.48 -0.59 6.94
CA LEU A 32 -13.98 -1.95 7.06
C LEU A 32 -15.21 -2.10 6.15
N PRO A 33 -15.44 -3.30 5.59
CA PRO A 33 -16.65 -3.58 4.82
C PRO A 33 -17.89 -3.14 5.59
N ILE A 34 -18.81 -2.44 4.91
CA ILE A 34 -20.07 -1.99 5.49
C ILE A 34 -20.83 -3.22 6.02
N GLY A 35 -21.19 -3.19 7.31
CA GLY A 35 -21.91 -4.28 7.98
C GLY A 35 -21.02 -5.35 8.64
N ALA A 36 -19.70 -5.16 8.69
CA ALA A 36 -18.82 -6.02 9.47
C ALA A 36 -19.26 -6.03 10.94
N PRO A 37 -19.44 -7.22 11.57
CA PRO A 37 -19.77 -7.29 12.99
C PRO A 37 -18.66 -6.66 13.83
N GLN A 38 -19.03 -6.08 14.96
CA GLN A 38 -18.05 -5.56 15.92
C GLN A 38 -17.10 -6.70 16.30
N ILE A 39 -15.80 -6.49 16.10
CA ILE A 39 -14.78 -7.51 16.33
C ILE A 39 -14.56 -7.63 17.85
N ASP A 40 -14.80 -8.83 18.36
CA ASP A 40 -14.61 -9.18 19.78
C ASP A 40 -13.13 -9.01 20.18
N GLN A 41 -12.89 -8.18 21.19
CA GLN A 41 -11.55 -7.85 21.68
C GLN A 41 -10.92 -9.02 22.46
N ASP A 42 -11.72 -9.83 23.16
CA ASP A 42 -11.22 -11.03 23.86
C ASP A 42 -10.76 -12.09 22.85
N PHE A 43 -11.47 -12.18 21.73
CA PHE A 43 -11.12 -13.07 20.63
C PHE A 43 -9.82 -12.65 19.94
N THR A 44 -9.68 -11.38 19.56
CA THR A 44 -8.48 -10.87 18.86
C THR A 44 -7.24 -10.83 19.75
N SER A 45 -7.40 -10.66 21.07
CA SER A 45 -6.30 -10.67 22.04
C SER A 45 -5.58 -12.03 22.13
N LYS A 46 -6.14 -13.10 21.55
CA LYS A 46 -5.44 -14.40 21.43
C LYS A 46 -4.12 -14.30 20.69
N ILE A 47 -3.96 -13.33 19.77
CA ILE A 47 -2.71 -13.14 19.02
C ILE A 47 -1.49 -12.91 19.93
N TRP A 48 -1.71 -12.34 21.13
CA TRP A 48 -0.65 -12.07 22.10
C TRP A 48 -0.22 -13.31 22.90
N LYS A 49 -0.93 -14.43 22.75
CA LYS A 49 -0.57 -15.72 23.38
C LYS A 49 0.37 -16.55 22.50
N ASP A 50 0.47 -16.23 21.22
CA ASP A 50 1.34 -16.95 20.28
C ASP A 50 2.79 -16.45 20.42
N ASN A 51 3.74 -17.40 20.44
CA ASN A 51 5.16 -17.12 20.43
C ASN A 51 5.90 -18.13 19.51
N PRO A 52 6.40 -17.71 18.33
CA PRO A 52 6.36 -16.35 17.80
C PRO A 52 4.94 -15.92 17.39
N PRO A 53 4.67 -14.60 17.23
CA PRO A 53 3.41 -14.13 16.67
C PRO A 53 3.14 -14.76 15.29
N PRO A 54 1.87 -15.04 14.94
CA PRO A 54 1.54 -15.66 13.66
C PRO A 54 1.89 -14.73 12.49
N THR A 55 2.75 -15.19 11.59
CA THR A 55 3.21 -14.40 10.43
C THR A 55 2.32 -14.60 9.20
N SER A 56 1.59 -15.71 9.10
CA SER A 56 0.63 -15.99 8.01
C SER A 56 -0.77 -16.42 8.50
N ALA A 57 -1.78 -16.19 7.66
CA ALA A 57 -3.13 -16.73 7.74
C ALA A 57 -3.57 -17.13 6.33
N PRO A 58 -4.64 -17.95 6.21
CA PRO A 58 -5.31 -18.12 4.92
C PRO A 58 -5.59 -16.76 4.26
N PRO A 59 -5.59 -16.68 2.91
CA PRO A 59 -5.68 -15.43 2.18
C PRO A 59 -6.78 -14.51 2.73
N PRO A 60 -6.44 -13.24 3.05
CA PRO A 60 -7.36 -12.34 3.76
C PRO A 60 -8.53 -11.86 2.90
N VAL A 61 -8.53 -12.16 1.60
CA VAL A 61 -9.52 -11.69 0.61
C VAL A 61 -9.86 -12.76 -0.44
N GLY A 62 -10.01 -14.02 -0.02
CA GLY A 62 -10.63 -15.03 -0.91
C GLY A 62 -12.03 -14.58 -1.38
N PRO A 63 -12.71 -15.31 -2.29
CA PRO A 63 -13.91 -14.82 -3.00
C PRO A 63 -15.12 -14.46 -2.12
N LYS A 64 -15.03 -14.65 -0.80
CA LYS A 64 -16.06 -14.33 0.21
C LYS A 64 -15.61 -13.24 1.20
N GLY A 65 -14.46 -12.60 0.97
CA GLY A 65 -13.86 -11.65 1.88
C GLY A 65 -13.08 -12.31 3.04
N PRO A 66 -12.68 -11.53 4.05
CA PRO A 66 -11.86 -12.01 5.16
C PRO A 66 -12.57 -13.02 6.06
N ASP A 67 -11.86 -14.07 6.45
CA ASP A 67 -12.31 -15.01 7.48
C ASP A 67 -12.13 -14.41 8.89
N LEU A 68 -13.12 -13.65 9.35
CA LEU A 68 -13.12 -13.06 10.70
C LEU A 68 -13.31 -14.10 11.83
N ALA A 69 -13.54 -15.39 11.51
CA ALA A 69 -13.50 -16.47 12.51
C ALA A 69 -12.07 -16.92 12.83
N ASN A 70 -11.07 -16.41 12.11
CA ASN A 70 -9.66 -16.54 12.45
C ASN A 70 -9.19 -15.34 13.28
N TYR A 71 -8.67 -15.56 14.49
CA TYR A 71 -8.32 -14.48 15.43
C TYR A 71 -7.23 -13.55 14.89
N ARG A 72 -6.29 -14.04 14.08
CA ARG A 72 -5.25 -13.19 13.47
C ARG A 72 -5.83 -12.33 12.36
N VAL A 73 -6.70 -12.88 11.53
CA VAL A 73 -7.38 -12.10 10.46
C VAL A 73 -8.29 -11.05 11.10
N ALA A 74 -9.10 -11.44 12.09
CA ALA A 74 -9.93 -10.53 12.85
C ALA A 74 -9.10 -9.42 13.52
N TRP A 75 -7.97 -9.75 14.14
CA TRP A 75 -7.07 -8.75 14.73
C TRP A 75 -6.53 -7.78 13.67
N MET A 76 -6.07 -8.28 12.52
CA MET A 76 -5.52 -7.45 11.46
C MET A 76 -6.56 -6.44 10.96
N PHE A 77 -7.77 -6.89 10.64
CA PHE A 77 -8.85 -6.02 10.17
C PHE A 77 -9.33 -5.05 11.26
N ASP A 78 -9.39 -5.47 12.53
CA ASP A 78 -9.66 -4.55 13.65
C ASP A 78 -8.64 -3.41 13.73
N GLN A 79 -7.35 -3.73 13.61
CA GLN A 79 -6.28 -2.74 13.65
C GLN A 79 -6.25 -1.85 12.39
N LEU A 80 -6.58 -2.39 11.20
CA LEU A 80 -6.71 -1.62 9.97
C LEU A 80 -7.90 -0.65 10.04
N GLY A 81 -9.05 -1.10 10.54
CA GLY A 81 -10.23 -0.25 10.75
C GLY A 81 -9.99 0.88 11.76
N LYS A 82 -9.17 0.62 12.78
CA LYS A 82 -8.74 1.63 13.77
C LYS A 82 -7.61 2.54 13.27
N GLY A 83 -6.96 2.20 12.15
CA GLY A 83 -5.75 2.87 11.67
C GLY A 83 -4.53 2.67 12.57
N THR A 84 -4.54 1.68 13.46
CA THR A 84 -3.46 1.41 14.42
C THR A 84 -2.51 0.30 13.98
N HIS A 85 -2.79 -0.39 12.86
CA HIS A 85 -2.03 -1.57 12.42
C HIS A 85 -0.51 -1.36 12.40
N LEU A 86 -0.01 -0.35 11.68
CA LEU A 86 1.43 -0.08 11.61
C LEU A 86 2.01 0.30 12.98
N LYS A 87 1.30 1.13 13.76
CA LYS A 87 1.71 1.48 15.13
C LYS A 87 1.87 0.23 16.00
N THR A 88 0.93 -0.70 15.92
CA THR A 88 0.93 -1.91 16.74
C THR A 88 2.00 -2.91 16.28
N VAL A 89 2.22 -3.06 14.97
CA VAL A 89 3.22 -3.99 14.42
C VAL A 89 4.65 -3.48 14.56
N VAL A 90 4.89 -2.19 14.33
CA VAL A 90 6.21 -1.57 14.45
C VAL A 90 6.62 -1.50 15.92
N GLY A 91 5.71 -1.08 16.80
CA GLY A 91 5.84 -1.17 18.26
C GLY A 91 6.87 -0.23 18.91
N ASP A 92 7.98 0.04 18.23
CA ASP A 92 9.09 0.91 18.66
C ASP A 92 8.95 2.37 18.17
N GLY A 93 8.03 2.61 17.22
CA GLY A 93 7.84 3.92 16.58
C GLY A 93 8.89 4.29 15.53
N ASP A 94 9.85 3.40 15.26
CA ASP A 94 10.86 3.57 14.21
C ASP A 94 10.28 3.15 12.85
N TYR A 95 9.46 4.04 12.29
CA TYR A 95 8.86 3.85 10.98
C TYR A 95 9.87 3.88 9.83
N ASP A 96 11.04 4.50 10.03
CA ASP A 96 12.07 4.58 9.00
C ASP A 96 12.66 3.21 8.68
N ARG A 97 12.79 2.37 9.70
CA ARG A 97 13.26 0.98 9.56
C ARG A 97 12.35 0.12 8.67
N VAL A 98 11.07 0.48 8.54
CA VAL A 98 10.08 -0.27 7.76
C VAL A 98 9.62 0.48 6.51
N ASP A 99 10.11 1.69 6.26
CA ASP A 99 9.75 2.47 5.08
C ASP A 99 10.60 2.06 3.86
N PRO A 100 9.97 1.49 2.80
CA PRO A 100 10.69 1.06 1.60
C PRO A 100 11.28 2.23 0.81
N ALA A 101 10.80 3.46 0.99
CA ALA A 101 11.23 4.63 0.24
C ALA A 101 12.71 4.94 0.40
N SER A 102 13.27 4.60 1.58
CA SER A 102 14.71 4.69 1.85
C SER A 102 15.59 3.87 0.88
N LEU A 103 14.99 2.89 0.20
CA LEU A 103 15.66 2.03 -0.78
C LEU A 103 15.60 2.59 -2.21
N PHE A 104 14.78 3.61 -2.48
CA PHE A 104 14.56 4.15 -3.81
C PHE A 104 15.81 4.89 -4.31
N SER A 105 16.53 4.26 -5.23
CA SER A 105 17.80 4.76 -5.73
C SER A 105 18.13 4.14 -7.07
N LYS A 106 18.44 4.96 -8.06
CA LYS A 106 18.92 4.48 -9.36
C LYS A 106 20.12 3.55 -9.20
N GLY A 107 20.09 2.42 -9.91
CA GLY A 107 21.14 1.38 -9.88
C GLY A 107 21.09 0.45 -8.66
N ARG A 108 20.21 0.69 -7.68
CA ARG A 108 19.97 -0.20 -6.52
C ARG A 108 18.54 -0.71 -6.45
N PHE A 109 17.58 0.13 -6.85
CA PHE A 109 16.18 -0.23 -6.95
C PHE A 109 15.84 -0.62 -8.41
N PRO A 110 15.10 -1.72 -8.64
CA PRO A 110 14.77 -2.16 -9.99
C PRO A 110 13.76 -1.22 -10.66
N PRO A 111 13.71 -1.20 -12.00
CA PRO A 111 12.58 -0.64 -12.73
C PRO A 111 11.26 -1.18 -12.20
N THR A 112 10.27 -0.30 -11.98
CA THR A 112 9.05 -0.66 -11.25
C THR A 112 7.79 -0.18 -11.98
N PHE A 113 6.86 -1.10 -12.25
CA PHE A 113 5.56 -0.80 -12.86
C PHE A 113 4.45 -1.00 -11.82
N PHE A 114 3.66 0.04 -11.55
CA PHE A 114 2.52 -0.03 -10.64
C PHE A 114 1.21 -0.16 -11.42
N ILE A 115 0.34 -1.08 -10.98
CA ILE A 115 -1.06 -1.13 -11.37
C ILE A 115 -1.86 -1.06 -10.06
N HIS A 116 -2.75 -0.08 -9.93
CA HIS A 116 -3.49 0.14 -8.69
C HIS A 116 -4.93 0.55 -8.98
N GLY A 117 -5.90 -0.01 -8.25
CA GLY A 117 -7.30 0.40 -8.32
C GLY A 117 -7.53 1.80 -7.76
N ALA A 118 -8.13 2.70 -8.54
CA ALA A 118 -8.35 4.08 -8.10
C ALA A 118 -9.33 4.19 -6.91
N GLU A 119 -10.18 3.17 -6.71
CA GLU A 119 -11.18 3.06 -5.65
C GLU A 119 -10.80 2.03 -4.57
N ASP A 120 -9.53 1.65 -4.46
CA ASP A 120 -9.06 0.76 -3.40
C ASP A 120 -9.20 1.42 -2.01
N GLU A 121 -10.16 0.91 -1.23
CA GLU A 121 -10.43 1.37 0.15
C GLU A 121 -9.60 0.63 1.22
N LEU A 122 -8.90 -0.45 0.85
CA LEU A 122 -8.03 -1.19 1.77
C LEU A 122 -6.62 -0.58 1.77
N VAL A 123 -6.05 -0.36 0.59
CA VAL A 123 -4.75 0.27 0.36
C VAL A 123 -4.96 1.48 -0.56
N PRO A 124 -4.94 2.71 -0.04
CA PRO A 124 -5.21 3.90 -0.85
C PRO A 124 -4.23 4.08 -2.00
N ALA A 125 -4.74 4.26 -3.23
CA ALA A 125 -3.96 4.47 -4.46
C ALA A 125 -2.92 5.60 -4.37
N ARG A 126 -3.14 6.61 -3.52
CA ARG A 126 -2.18 7.69 -3.26
C ARG A 126 -0.80 7.18 -2.84
N LEU A 127 -0.71 6.01 -2.19
CA LEU A 127 0.57 5.42 -1.79
C LEU A 127 1.39 5.01 -3.02
N SER A 128 0.76 4.40 -4.03
CA SER A 128 1.45 4.09 -5.29
C SER A 128 1.80 5.35 -6.07
N GLN A 129 0.96 6.39 -6.04
CA GLN A 129 1.29 7.69 -6.64
C GLN A 129 2.53 8.32 -5.99
N GLN A 130 2.60 8.33 -4.66
CA GLN A 130 3.77 8.82 -3.92
C GLN A 130 5.03 8.02 -4.29
N ALA A 131 4.93 6.69 -4.32
CA ALA A 131 6.06 5.82 -4.66
C ALA A 131 6.55 6.05 -6.10
N TYR A 132 5.63 6.19 -7.05
CA TYR A 132 5.94 6.53 -8.43
C TYR A 132 6.68 7.87 -8.52
N ASP A 133 6.17 8.93 -7.87
CA ASP A 133 6.78 10.26 -7.94
C ASP A 133 8.18 10.27 -7.33
N GLU A 134 8.38 9.56 -6.22
CA GLU A 134 9.68 9.46 -5.54
C GLU A 134 10.69 8.64 -6.34
N LEU A 135 10.32 7.44 -6.82
CA LEU A 135 11.16 6.62 -7.71
C LEU A 135 11.62 7.41 -8.94
N LYS A 136 10.68 8.13 -9.57
CA LYS A 136 10.94 8.99 -10.73
C LYS A 136 11.91 10.12 -10.37
N SER A 137 11.75 10.74 -9.21
CA SER A 137 12.66 11.79 -8.72
C SER A 137 14.09 11.28 -8.48
N HIS A 138 14.25 10.01 -8.09
CA HIS A 138 15.53 9.32 -7.93
C HIS A 138 16.10 8.80 -9.26
N GLY A 139 15.41 9.01 -10.39
CA GLY A 139 15.82 8.56 -11.70
C GLY A 139 15.72 7.05 -11.90
N VAL A 140 14.92 6.36 -11.07
CA VAL A 140 14.52 4.97 -11.30
C VAL A 140 13.45 4.98 -12.39
N GLU A 141 13.56 4.06 -13.35
CA GLU A 141 12.54 3.91 -14.38
C GLU A 141 11.27 3.34 -13.77
N THR A 142 10.15 4.03 -13.95
CA THR A 142 8.90 3.65 -13.31
C THR A 142 7.70 4.13 -14.10
N GLU A 143 6.64 3.35 -14.06
CA GLU A 143 5.34 3.65 -14.67
C GLU A 143 4.22 3.35 -13.66
N LEU A 144 3.09 4.05 -13.79
CA LEU A 144 1.93 3.90 -12.92
C LEU A 144 0.65 3.95 -13.75
N VAL A 145 -0.20 2.95 -13.55
CA VAL A 145 -1.57 2.91 -14.06
C VAL A 145 -2.55 2.87 -12.90
N LEU A 146 -3.40 3.89 -12.82
CA LEU A 146 -4.56 3.92 -11.93
C LEU A 146 -5.78 3.43 -12.70
N VAL A 147 -6.43 2.38 -12.19
CA VAL A 147 -7.58 1.74 -12.82
C VAL A 147 -8.86 2.36 -12.27
N GLU A 148 -9.54 3.17 -13.08
CA GLU A 148 -10.83 3.76 -12.73
C GLU A 148 -11.85 2.67 -12.35
N GLY A 149 -12.58 2.85 -11.24
CA GLY A 149 -13.49 1.83 -10.71
C GLY A 149 -12.81 0.59 -10.10
N GLY A 150 -11.49 0.48 -10.17
CA GLY A 150 -10.75 -0.65 -9.61
C GLY A 150 -10.73 -0.59 -8.08
N GLN A 151 -11.26 -1.63 -7.42
CA GLN A 151 -11.18 -1.84 -5.97
C GLN A 151 -9.95 -2.69 -5.59
N HIS A 152 -9.75 -2.94 -4.29
CA HIS A 152 -8.73 -3.89 -3.84
C HIS A 152 -8.94 -5.27 -4.49
N GLY A 153 -7.88 -5.85 -5.05
CA GLY A 153 -7.95 -7.16 -5.71
C GLY A 153 -8.91 -7.20 -6.91
N PHE A 154 -9.08 -6.07 -7.61
CA PHE A 154 -9.98 -5.99 -8.78
C PHE A 154 -9.71 -7.12 -9.79
N ASP A 155 -8.44 -7.48 -9.97
CA ASP A 155 -7.95 -8.51 -10.88
C ASP A 155 -8.42 -9.94 -10.53
N GLU A 156 -8.82 -10.20 -9.28
CA GLU A 156 -9.43 -11.47 -8.88
C GLU A 156 -10.93 -11.56 -9.26
N ILE A 157 -11.61 -10.43 -9.43
CA ILE A 157 -13.07 -10.35 -9.65
C ILE A 157 -13.45 -10.49 -11.14
N GLY A 158 -12.48 -10.77 -12.03
CA GLY A 158 -12.74 -10.83 -13.47
C GLY A 158 -13.14 -9.47 -14.06
N GLN A 159 -12.68 -8.40 -13.42
CA GLN A 159 -12.88 -7.00 -13.78
C GLN A 159 -11.55 -6.26 -13.59
N PRO A 160 -11.23 -5.23 -14.37
CA PRO A 160 -11.87 -4.87 -15.63
C PRO A 160 -11.57 -5.89 -16.74
N GLU A 161 -12.35 -5.84 -17.83
CA GLU A 161 -12.16 -6.68 -19.03
C GLU A 161 -10.72 -6.62 -19.60
N ASN A 162 -9.96 -5.57 -19.27
CA ASN A 162 -8.58 -5.35 -19.71
C ASN A 162 -7.52 -5.69 -18.65
N ALA A 163 -7.83 -6.40 -17.56
CA ALA A 163 -6.83 -6.78 -16.56
C ALA A 163 -5.61 -7.50 -17.18
N LEU A 164 -5.84 -8.36 -18.17
CA LEU A 164 -4.77 -9.02 -18.93
C LEU A 164 -3.94 -8.02 -19.74
N GLU A 165 -4.55 -7.02 -20.39
CA GLU A 165 -3.83 -5.98 -21.13
C GLU A 165 -2.97 -5.11 -20.19
N LEU A 166 -3.47 -4.82 -18.99
CA LEU A 166 -2.71 -4.08 -17.97
C LEU A 166 -1.48 -4.87 -17.50
N LEU A 167 -1.65 -6.18 -17.27
CA LEU A 167 -0.54 -7.07 -16.95
C LEU A 167 0.45 -7.17 -18.11
N GLU A 168 -0.03 -7.27 -19.35
CA GLU A 168 0.81 -7.25 -20.56
C GLU A 168 1.65 -5.98 -20.62
N LYS A 169 1.09 -4.79 -20.38
CA LYS A 169 1.86 -3.53 -20.31
C LYS A 169 2.96 -3.59 -19.26
N GLY A 170 2.65 -4.12 -18.08
CA GLY A 170 3.64 -4.32 -17.02
C GLY A 170 4.75 -5.29 -17.44
N PHE A 171 4.41 -6.40 -18.08
CA PHE A 171 5.39 -7.37 -18.57
C PHE A 171 6.26 -6.81 -19.69
N GLU A 172 5.70 -6.07 -20.65
CA GLU A 172 6.47 -5.43 -21.71
C GLU A 172 7.41 -4.36 -21.16
N PHE A 173 6.97 -3.60 -20.14
CA PHE A 173 7.87 -2.70 -19.39
C PHE A 173 9.03 -3.47 -18.77
N LEU A 174 8.77 -4.57 -18.04
CA LEU A 174 9.81 -5.35 -17.38
C LEU A 174 10.76 -6.04 -18.38
N LYS A 175 10.25 -6.49 -19.54
CA LYS A 175 11.05 -7.09 -20.62
C LYS A 175 12.13 -6.16 -21.16
N ALA A 176 11.93 -4.85 -21.11
CA ALA A 176 12.94 -3.89 -21.55
C ALA A 176 14.20 -3.87 -20.65
N HIS A 177 14.17 -4.56 -19.51
CA HIS A 177 15.19 -4.53 -18.46
C HIS A 177 15.79 -5.89 -18.09
N VAL A 178 15.46 -6.96 -18.81
CA VAL A 178 15.96 -8.33 -18.57
C VAL A 178 16.62 -8.97 -19.79
#